data_AF-A0A7R9UQ64-F1
#
_entry.id   AF-A0A7R9UQ64-F1
#
_cell.length_a   1.000
_cell.length_b   1.000
_cell.length_c   1.000
_cell.angle_alpha   90.00
_cell.angle_beta   90.00
_cell.angle_gamma   90.00
#
_symmetry.space_group_name_H-M   'P 1'
#
loop_
_entity.id
_entity.type
_entity.pdbx_description
1 polymer ?
#
loop_
_entity_poly.entity_id
_entity_poly.type
_entity_poly.pdbx_seq_one_letter_code
_entity_poly.pdbx_strand_id
1 'polypeptide(L)'
;PELRALSLGGFALDCGVTLPPAACVTYRMYGAPPDRSAGRGLVLHPTSFDAVHTELEYRIGPGRTLDTERNAVLVVNMLGNGVSLSPSNAPVELARARFPPVTVRDNVRAQ
;
A
#
# COMPACT_ATOMS: atom_id res chain seq x y z
N PRO A 1 9.24 -11.34 3.15
CA PRO A 1 7.80 -11.54 3.47
C PRO A 1 6.96 -11.58 2.21
N GLU A 2 5.78 -12.23 2.24
CA GLU A 2 4.85 -12.29 1.12
C GLU A 2 4.17 -10.93 0.86
N LEU A 3 3.89 -10.59 -0.40
CA LEU A 3 3.07 -9.44 -0.76
C LEU A 3 1.58 -9.82 -0.62
N ARG A 4 0.80 -8.99 0.07
CA ARG A 4 -0.64 -9.22 0.31
C ARG A 4 -1.46 -8.13 -0.37
N ALA A 5 -2.74 -8.41 -0.60
CA ALA A 5 -3.70 -7.47 -1.17
C ALA A 5 -4.92 -7.32 -0.25
N LEU A 6 -5.41 -6.10 -0.11
CA LEU A 6 -6.68 -5.75 0.52
C LEU A 6 -7.64 -5.22 -0.55
N SER A 7 -8.85 -5.77 -0.61
CA SER A 7 -9.86 -5.33 -1.59
C SER A 7 -10.31 -3.90 -1.30
N LEU A 8 -10.47 -3.12 -2.38
CA LEU A 8 -11.03 -1.78 -2.42
C LEU A 8 -12.29 -1.72 -3.32
N GLY A 9 -12.96 -2.86 -3.53
CA GLY A 9 -14.21 -2.89 -4.27
C GLY A 9 -15.25 -1.96 -3.65
N GLY A 10 -15.81 -1.04 -4.44
CA GLY A 10 -16.77 -0.05 -3.95
C GLY A 10 -16.14 1.19 -3.30
N PHE A 11 -14.81 1.32 -3.28
CA PHE A 11 -14.15 2.50 -2.73
C PHE A 11 -14.40 3.73 -3.63
N ALA A 12 -14.93 4.80 -3.04
CA ALA A 12 -15.22 6.05 -3.74
C ALA A 12 -14.01 7.01 -3.70
N LEU A 13 -13.47 7.30 -4.89
CA LEU A 13 -12.42 8.28 -5.10
C LEU A 13 -12.97 9.71 -5.04
N ASP A 14 -12.11 10.67 -4.71
CA ASP A 14 -12.45 12.09 -4.68
C ASP A 14 -12.96 12.62 -6.03
N CYS A 15 -12.58 12.00 -7.14
CA CYS A 15 -13.04 12.34 -8.48
C CYS A 15 -14.45 11.81 -8.82
N GLY A 16 -15.13 11.14 -7.88
CA GLY A 16 -16.48 10.61 -8.04
C GLY A 16 -16.56 9.22 -8.66
N VAL A 17 -15.43 8.63 -9.07
CA VAL A 17 -15.37 7.25 -9.57
C VAL A 17 -15.37 6.27 -8.40
N THR A 18 -16.19 5.23 -8.50
CA THR A 18 -16.19 4.09 -7.58
C THR A 18 -15.36 2.95 -8.15
N LEU A 19 -14.41 2.44 -7.36
CA LEU A 19 -13.51 1.38 -7.79
C LEU A 19 -14.23 0.02 -7.96
N PRO A 20 -13.84 -0.78 -8.98
CA PRO A 20 -14.49 -2.05 -9.29
C PRO A 20 -14.18 -3.12 -8.23
N PRO A 21 -14.94 -4.23 -8.16
CA PRO A 21 -14.72 -5.30 -7.19
C PRO A 21 -13.28 -5.87 -7.15
N ALA A 22 -12.60 -5.88 -8.30
CA ALA A 22 -11.22 -6.36 -8.43
C ALA A 22 -10.16 -5.35 -7.94
N ALA A 23 -10.55 -4.13 -7.57
CA ALA A 23 -9.63 -3.13 -7.05
C ALA A 23 -8.99 -3.58 -5.73
N CYS A 24 -7.70 -3.31 -5.57
CA CYS A 24 -6.99 -3.60 -4.35
C CYS A 24 -5.85 -2.62 -4.08
N VAL A 25 -5.51 -2.48 -2.81
CA VAL A 25 -4.22 -1.98 -2.37
C VAL A 25 -3.35 -3.15 -1.96
N THR A 26 -2.06 -3.09 -2.29
CA THR A 26 -1.10 -4.14 -1.94
C THR A 26 -0.15 -3.66 -0.86
N TYR A 27 0.20 -4.55 0.06
CA TYR A 27 1.04 -4.23 1.19
C TYR A 27 1.91 -5.41 1.60
N ARG A 28 3.00 -5.12 2.31
CA ARG A 28 3.90 -6.11 2.88
C ARG A 28 4.23 -5.75 4.33
N MET A 29 4.12 -6.74 5.21
CA MET A 29 4.45 -6.61 6.63
C MET A 29 5.82 -7.22 6.92
N TYR A 30 6.65 -6.50 7.67
CA TYR A 30 7.97 -6.91 8.11
C TYR A 30 8.03 -6.94 9.64
N GLY A 31 8.79 -7.88 10.19
CA GLY A 31 8.85 -8.14 11.63
C GLY A 31 7.68 -8.96 12.15
N ALA A 32 7.66 -9.17 13.47
CA ALA A 32 6.55 -9.83 14.15
C ALA A 32 5.32 -8.91 14.19
N PRO A 33 4.08 -9.46 14.20
CA PRO A 33 2.87 -8.66 14.32
C PRO A 33 2.92 -7.69 15.51
N PRO A 34 2.26 -6.52 15.43
CA PRO A 34 2.17 -5.57 16.54
C PRO A 34 1.68 -6.26 17.82
N ASP A 35 2.31 -5.94 18.94
CA ASP A 35 1.96 -6.48 20.24
C ASP A 35 2.23 -5.41 21.30
N ARG A 36 1.15 -4.77 21.74
CA ARG A 36 1.23 -3.71 22.75
C ARG A 36 1.74 -4.21 24.09
N SER A 37 1.51 -5.48 24.44
CA SER A 37 1.99 -6.05 25.71
C SER A 37 3.51 -6.22 25.73
N ALA A 38 4.09 -6.50 24.56
CA ALA A 38 5.54 -6.55 24.35
C ALA A 38 6.16 -5.19 23.94
N GLY A 39 5.39 -4.10 24.00
CA GLY A 39 5.86 -2.75 23.61
C GLY A 39 6.11 -2.56 22.11
N ARG A 40 5.63 -3.47 21.25
CA ARG A 40 5.86 -3.45 19.80
C ARG A 40 4.71 -2.77 19.07
N GLY A 41 4.99 -1.61 18.48
CA GLY A 41 4.05 -0.83 17.69
C GLY A 41 3.90 -1.28 16.23
N LEU A 42 3.09 -0.54 15.49
CA LEU A 42 2.97 -0.62 14.03
C LEU A 42 3.45 0.69 13.42
N VAL A 43 4.40 0.61 12.48
CA VAL A 43 4.80 1.73 11.62
C VAL A 43 4.20 1.51 10.24
N LEU A 44 3.33 2.43 9.81
CA LEU A 44 2.80 2.47 8.45
C LEU A 44 3.75 3.30 7.58
N HIS A 45 4.18 2.75 6.45
CA HIS A 45 5.03 3.43 5.48
C HIS A 45 4.40 3.39 4.07
N PRO A 46 3.73 4.47 3.64
CA PRO A 46 3.30 4.62 2.26
C PRO A 46 4.49 4.67 1.30
N THR A 47 4.38 4.13 0.09
CA THR A 47 5.38 4.38 -0.94
C THR A 47 5.34 5.83 -1.41
N SER A 48 6.47 6.36 -1.88
CA SER A 48 6.55 7.67 -2.54
C SER A 48 6.24 7.55 -4.04
N PHE A 49 6.27 8.68 -4.76
CA PHE A 49 6.21 8.68 -6.22
C PHE A 49 7.25 7.72 -6.81
N ASP A 50 6.85 6.96 -7.82
CA ASP A 50 7.62 5.89 -8.52
C ASP A 50 8.01 4.68 -7.67
N ALA A 51 8.09 4.84 -6.35
CA ALA A 51 8.57 3.79 -5.47
C ALA A 51 7.58 2.62 -5.31
N VAL A 52 8.16 1.44 -5.17
CA VAL A 52 7.46 0.22 -4.77
C VAL A 52 8.05 -0.36 -3.48
N HIS A 53 7.29 -1.22 -2.81
CA HIS A 53 7.66 -1.77 -1.50
C HIS A 53 9.06 -2.41 -1.42
N THR A 54 9.54 -3.08 -2.48
CA THR A 54 10.87 -3.72 -2.49
C THR A 54 12.02 -2.71 -2.43
N GLU A 55 11.83 -1.51 -2.97
CA GLU A 55 12.85 -0.46 -3.00
C GLU A 55 13.08 0.17 -1.62
N LEU A 56 12.14 -0.02 -0.69
CA LEU A 56 12.23 0.49 0.68
C LEU A 56 12.91 -0.51 1.64
N GLU A 57 13.11 -1.77 1.21
CA GLU A 57 13.58 -2.86 2.07
C GLU A 57 14.97 -2.62 2.66
N TYR A 58 15.83 -1.83 2.00
CA TYR A 58 17.18 -1.54 2.52
C TYR A 58 17.17 -0.80 3.88
N ARG A 59 16.05 -0.17 4.24
CA ARG A 59 15.86 0.57 5.50
C ARG A 59 15.15 -0.24 6.58
N ILE A 60 14.69 -1.45 6.27
CA ILE A 60 13.81 -2.27 7.11
C ILE A 60 14.56 -3.52 7.58
N GLY A 61 14.59 -3.77 8.89
CA GLY A 61 15.20 -4.97 9.46
C GLY A 61 15.82 -4.72 10.84
N PRO A 62 16.37 -5.75 11.49
CA PRO A 62 16.99 -5.62 12.81
C PRO A 62 18.09 -4.55 12.84
N GLY A 63 17.97 -3.59 13.75
CA GLY A 63 18.94 -2.49 13.91
C GLY A 63 18.99 -1.47 12.76
N ARG A 64 18.05 -1.51 11.81
CA ARG A 64 17.93 -0.53 10.72
C ARG A 64 17.09 0.67 11.15
N THR A 65 16.95 1.67 10.26
CA THR A 65 16.12 2.85 10.50
C THR A 65 14.67 2.48 10.86
N LEU A 66 14.10 1.50 10.15
CA LEU A 66 12.81 0.90 10.48
C LEU A 66 13.09 -0.45 11.14
N ASP A 67 13.41 -0.39 12.43
CA ASP A 67 13.88 -1.51 13.22
C ASP A 67 12.76 -2.51 13.53
N THR A 68 12.86 -3.71 12.94
CA THR A 68 11.87 -4.78 13.10
C THR A 68 11.96 -5.52 14.44
N GLU A 69 13.00 -5.27 15.25
CA GLU A 69 13.04 -5.75 16.64
C GLU A 69 12.15 -4.90 17.55
N ARG A 70 11.87 -3.65 17.14
CA ARG A 70 11.10 -2.67 17.93
C ARG A 70 9.66 -2.52 17.46
N ASN A 71 9.41 -2.62 16.15
CA ASN A 71 8.10 -2.38 15.56
C ASN A 71 7.79 -3.39 14.45
N ALA A 72 6.51 -3.67 14.25
CA ALA A 72 6.06 -4.18 12.96
C ALA A 72 6.08 -3.04 11.94
N VAL A 73 6.52 -3.30 10.72
CA VAL A 73 6.56 -2.30 9.64
C VAL A 73 5.64 -2.76 8.53
N LEU A 74 4.66 -1.93 8.17
CA LEU A 74 3.72 -2.18 7.08
C LEU A 74 4.01 -1.20 5.94
N VAL A 75 4.53 -1.71 4.83
CA VAL A 75 4.74 -0.92 3.63
C VAL A 75 3.55 -1.10 2.70
N VAL A 76 2.92 -0.01 2.32
CA VAL A 76 1.73 -0.02 1.46
C VAL A 76 2.00 0.69 0.15
N ASN A 77 1.79 -0.01 -0.96
CA ASN A 77 1.98 0.54 -2.31
C ASN A 77 0.80 1.45 -2.64
N MET A 78 1.08 2.67 -3.09
CA MET A 78 0.02 3.60 -3.51
C MET A 78 -0.78 3.08 -4.71
N LEU A 79 -2.05 3.48 -4.81
CA LEU A 79 -2.83 3.37 -6.04
C LEU A 79 -2.10 4.10 -7.17
N GLY A 80 -1.97 3.45 -8.33
CA GLY A 80 -1.34 4.02 -9.51
C GLY A 80 0.17 3.75 -9.67
N ASN A 81 0.87 3.15 -8.71
CA ASN A 81 2.32 2.91 -8.81
C ASN A 81 2.74 1.62 -9.55
N GLY A 82 1.80 0.92 -10.17
CA GLY A 82 2.05 -0.33 -10.91
C GLY A 82 1.93 -1.62 -10.09
N VAL A 83 1.85 -1.55 -8.75
CA VAL A 83 1.73 -2.73 -7.88
C VAL A 83 0.33 -2.87 -7.29
N SER A 84 -0.17 -1.84 -6.60
CA SER A 84 -1.60 -1.74 -6.28
C SER A 84 -2.42 -1.50 -7.56
N LEU A 85 -3.74 -1.38 -7.45
CA LEU A 85 -4.58 -1.03 -8.60
C LEU A 85 -4.00 0.19 -9.34
N SER A 86 -3.69 0.00 -10.62
CA SER A 86 -2.92 0.94 -11.44
C SER A 86 -3.34 0.86 -12.90
N PRO A 87 -3.06 1.88 -13.73
CA PRO A 87 -3.39 1.85 -15.15
C PRO A 87 -2.86 0.62 -15.91
N SER A 88 -1.76 0.02 -15.42
CA SER A 88 -1.08 -1.15 -16.01
C SER A 88 -1.70 -2.50 -15.66
N ASN A 89 -2.48 -2.59 -14.57
CA ASN A 89 -3.04 -3.85 -14.07
C ASN A 89 -4.56 -3.78 -13.80
N ALA A 90 -5.18 -2.63 -14.04
CA ALA A 90 -6.61 -2.44 -13.89
C ALA A 90 -7.41 -3.25 -14.94
N PRO A 91 -8.66 -3.60 -14.63
CA PRO A 91 -9.62 -4.11 -15.61
C PRO A 91 -9.74 -3.17 -16.82
N VAL A 92 -10.13 -3.72 -17.98
CA VAL A 92 -10.14 -3.01 -19.28
C VAL A 92 -10.95 -1.70 -19.26
N GLU A 93 -11.95 -1.63 -18.39
CA GLU A 93 -12.86 -0.50 -18.18
C GLU A 93 -12.12 0.72 -17.59
N LEU A 94 -11.08 0.48 -16.78
CA LEU A 94 -10.27 1.50 -16.12
C LEU A 94 -8.80 1.51 -16.58
N ALA A 95 -8.42 0.66 -17.51
CA ALA A 95 -7.03 0.52 -17.92
C ALA A 95 -6.50 1.76 -18.68
N ARG A 96 -5.19 1.98 -18.59
CA ARG A 96 -4.45 2.99 -19.37
C ARG A 96 -5.04 4.41 -19.17
N ALA A 97 -5.34 5.11 -20.26
CA ALA A 97 -5.84 6.48 -20.23
C ALA A 97 -7.24 6.65 -19.61
N ARG A 98 -7.94 5.54 -19.30
CA ARG A 98 -9.24 5.56 -18.60
C ARG A 98 -9.09 5.52 -17.08
N PHE A 99 -7.87 5.36 -16.56
CA PHE A 99 -7.64 5.25 -15.14
C PHE A 99 -8.04 6.55 -14.45
N PRO A 100 -8.85 6.50 -13.37
CA PRO A 100 -9.33 7.71 -12.72
C PRO A 100 -8.18 8.48 -12.09
N PRO A 101 -8.24 9.82 -12.04
CA PRO A 101 -7.29 10.58 -11.25
C PRO A 101 -7.44 10.19 -9.77
N VAL A 102 -6.32 9.86 -9.14
CA VAL A 102 -6.24 9.48 -7.72
C VAL A 102 -5.47 10.56 -6.96
N THR A 103 -6.04 11.06 -5.87
CA THR A 103 -5.39 12.08 -5.04
C THR A 103 -4.49 11.46 -3.97
N VAL A 104 -3.66 12.27 -3.32
CA VAL A 104 -2.95 11.84 -2.10
C VAL A 104 -3.95 11.50 -0.99
N ARG A 105 -5.08 12.20 -0.90
CA ARG A 105 -6.13 11.92 0.07
C ARG A 105 -6.78 10.57 -0.19
N ASP A 106 -7.03 10.20 -1.44
CA ASP A 106 -7.53 8.86 -1.80
C ASP A 106 -6.58 7.78 -1.30
N ASN A 107 -5.27 7.96 -1.51
CA ASN A 107 -4.25 7.05 -1.00
C ASN A 107 -4.24 6.98 0.53
N VAL A 108 -4.34 8.10 1.25
CA VAL A 108 -4.42 8.10 2.71
C VAL A 108 -5.68 7.39 3.21
N ARG A 109 -6.83 7.56 2.54
CA ARG A 109 -8.09 6.91 2.91
C ARG A 109 -8.11 5.40 2.62
N ALA A 110 -7.31 4.95 1.65
CA ALA A 110 -7.21 3.56 1.23
C ALA A 110 -6.21 2.72 2.04
N GLN A 111 -5.38 3.34 2.89
CA GLN A 111 -4.27 2.72 3.64
C GLN A 111 -4.51 2.77 5.14
#